data_AF-A0A369KIA7-F1
#
_entry.id   AF-A0A369KIA7-F1
#
_cell.length_a   1.000
_cell.length_b   1.000
_cell.length_c   1.000
_cell.angle_alpha   90.00
_cell.angle_beta   90.00
_cell.angle_gamma   90.00
#
_symmetry.space_group_name_H-M   'P 1'
#
loop_
_entity.id
_entity.type
_entity.pdbx_description
1 polymer ?
#
loop_
_entity_poly.entity_id
_entity_poly.type
_entity_poly.pdbx_seq_one_letter_code
_entity_poly.pdbx_strand_id
1 'polypeptide(L)'
;MSDDADAEDLIPPDHAKRNAIAIGLGCGVVTAFFLLFLFQFYGKQALYLGGCVLTTPERLHQVRASYVSVETGTKEKWILNKIEFSCDNLEEGAYTRNLLPEEYSELFLLVKEENPLSDRFANTMVWEETAVSVRLYVSSSDQVDKSPLVYQQIDFSPDGALFRVSLPLTSLQARPKWVYYHCPGILKLVKKKFAFR
;
A
#
# COMPACT_ATOMS: atom_id res chain seq x y z
N MET A 1 -0.83 -30.42 77.26
CA MET A 1 -1.89 -31.16 76.55
C MET A 1 -2.71 -30.12 75.82
N SER A 2 -2.51 -30.13 74.52
CA SER A 2 -3.18 -29.38 73.47
C SER A 2 -4.62 -29.83 73.32
N ASP A 3 -5.51 -28.92 73.02
CA ASP A 3 -6.54 -29.10 72.00
C ASP A 3 -7.14 -27.72 71.73
N ASP A 4 -6.94 -27.23 70.51
CA ASP A 4 -7.81 -26.32 69.77
C ASP A 4 -7.16 -26.16 68.39
N ALA A 5 -7.38 -27.18 67.57
CA ALA A 5 -6.97 -27.22 66.17
C ALA A 5 -7.95 -26.38 65.35
N ASP A 6 -7.40 -25.29 64.82
CA ASP A 6 -7.72 -24.62 63.56
C ASP A 6 -8.93 -25.18 62.79
N ALA A 7 -10.01 -24.40 62.78
CA ALA A 7 -11.08 -24.51 61.80
C ALA A 7 -10.53 -24.09 60.42
N GLU A 8 -9.91 -25.02 59.71
CA GLU A 8 -9.57 -24.85 58.30
C GLU A 8 -10.87 -24.75 57.47
N ASP A 9 -11.07 -23.59 56.85
CA ASP A 9 -12.09 -23.29 55.84
C ASP A 9 -12.04 -24.30 54.68
N LEU A 10 -12.77 -25.41 54.83
CA LEU A 10 -13.03 -26.38 53.76
C LEU A 10 -14.03 -25.80 52.77
N ILE A 11 -13.55 -24.95 51.86
CA ILE A 11 -14.30 -24.53 50.67
C ILE A 11 -14.66 -25.79 49.88
N PRO A 12 -15.96 -26.12 49.67
CA PRO A 12 -16.31 -27.40 49.07
C PRO A 12 -15.77 -27.48 47.63
N PRO A 13 -15.32 -28.68 47.20
CA PRO A 13 -14.54 -28.88 45.97
C PRO A 13 -15.26 -28.48 44.67
N ASP A 14 -16.55 -28.17 44.74
CA ASP A 14 -17.38 -27.74 43.63
C ASP A 14 -17.22 -26.23 43.31
N HIS A 15 -16.97 -25.40 44.34
CA HIS A 15 -16.72 -23.96 44.13
C HIS A 15 -15.35 -23.71 43.50
N ALA A 16 -14.33 -24.47 43.89
CA ALA A 16 -12.99 -24.35 43.31
C ALA A 16 -13.01 -24.71 41.80
N LYS A 17 -13.75 -25.76 41.41
CA LYS A 17 -13.93 -26.15 40.00
C LYS A 17 -14.72 -25.11 39.21
N ARG A 18 -15.83 -24.58 39.75
CA ARG A 18 -16.59 -23.49 39.11
C ARG A 18 -15.75 -22.23 38.94
N ASN A 19 -14.95 -21.87 39.95
CA ASN A 19 -14.08 -20.71 39.89
C ASN A 19 -12.97 -20.89 38.86
N ALA A 20 -12.35 -22.08 38.78
CA ALA A 20 -11.34 -22.39 37.77
C ALA A 20 -11.91 -22.30 36.34
N ILE A 21 -13.13 -22.81 36.11
CA ILE A 21 -13.81 -22.71 34.81
C ILE A 21 -14.15 -21.25 34.47
N ALA A 22 -14.64 -20.47 35.44
CA ALA A 22 -14.97 -19.06 35.25
C ALA A 22 -13.72 -18.21 34.94
N ILE A 23 -12.60 -18.47 35.63
CA ILE A 23 -11.31 -17.82 35.36
C ILE A 23 -10.80 -18.20 33.97
N GLY A 24 -10.86 -19.48 33.60
CA GLY A 24 -10.46 -19.95 32.27
C GLY A 24 -11.27 -19.31 31.14
N LEU A 25 -12.60 -19.22 31.29
CA LEU A 25 -13.48 -18.52 30.35
C LEU A 25 -13.17 -17.03 30.30
N GLY A 26 -12.96 -16.39 31.45
CA GLY A 26 -12.59 -14.97 31.53
C GLY A 26 -11.28 -14.67 30.81
N CYS A 27 -10.24 -15.46 31.04
CA CYS A 27 -8.96 -15.35 30.33
C CYS A 27 -9.14 -15.55 28.82
N GLY A 28 -9.91 -16.55 28.39
CA GLY A 28 -10.17 -16.80 26.97
C GLY A 28 -10.85 -15.62 26.27
N VAL A 29 -11.85 -15.00 26.92
CA VAL A 29 -12.53 -13.81 26.39
C VAL A 29 -11.57 -12.62 26.32
N VAL A 30 -10.78 -12.36 27.36
CA VAL A 30 -9.80 -11.26 27.39
C VAL A 30 -8.74 -11.45 26.30
N THR A 31 -8.21 -12.66 26.13
CA THR A 31 -7.24 -12.96 25.05
C THR A 31 -7.87 -12.79 23.67
N ALA A 32 -9.12 -13.22 23.47
CA ALA A 32 -9.81 -13.04 22.19
C ALA A 32 -10.03 -11.55 21.86
N PHE A 33 -10.45 -10.74 22.84
CA PHE A 33 -10.57 -9.30 22.66
C PHE A 33 -9.23 -8.62 22.40
N PHE A 34 -8.18 -9.05 23.08
CA PHE A 34 -6.83 -8.53 22.85
C PHE A 34 -6.32 -8.86 21.43
N LEU A 35 -6.51 -10.09 20.96
CA LEU A 35 -6.16 -10.49 19.60
C LEU A 35 -6.97 -9.73 18.55
N LEU A 36 -8.26 -9.49 18.79
CA LEU A 36 -9.13 -8.75 17.89
C LEU A 36 -8.77 -7.26 17.85
N PHE A 37 -8.39 -6.69 19.00
CA PHE A 37 -7.83 -5.35 19.11
C PHE A 37 -6.51 -5.23 18.34
N LEU A 38 -5.58 -6.17 18.54
CA LEU A 38 -4.33 -6.23 17.78
C LEU A 38 -4.61 -6.36 16.28
N PHE A 39 -5.56 -7.17 15.85
CA PHE A 39 -5.93 -7.30 14.44
C PHE A 39 -6.55 -6.01 13.87
N GLN A 40 -7.37 -5.29 14.64
CA GLN A 40 -7.94 -4.01 14.18
C GLN A 40 -6.90 -2.88 14.11
N PHE A 41 -5.98 -2.80 15.07
CA PHE A 41 -4.94 -1.77 15.11
C PHE A 41 -3.78 -2.11 14.17
N TYR A 42 -3.17 -3.28 14.33
CA TYR A 42 -2.01 -3.71 13.56
C TYR A 42 -2.39 -4.35 12.23
N GLY A 43 -3.55 -5.00 12.07
CA GLY A 43 -3.94 -5.58 10.77
C GLY A 43 -4.29 -4.51 9.73
N LYS A 44 -4.92 -3.40 10.14
CA LYS A 44 -5.14 -2.25 9.25
C LYS A 44 -3.84 -1.53 8.91
N GLN A 45 -2.92 -1.42 9.87
CA GLN A 45 -1.61 -0.81 9.64
C GLN A 45 -0.69 -1.72 8.81
N ALA A 46 -0.71 -3.04 9.00
CA ALA A 46 0.09 -4.02 8.27
C ALA A 46 -0.25 -4.08 6.78
N LEU A 47 -1.50 -3.77 6.40
CA LEU A 47 -1.91 -3.69 5.00
C LEU A 47 -1.24 -2.53 4.24
N TYR A 48 -0.69 -1.55 4.96
CA TYR A 48 0.05 -0.41 4.41
C TYR A 48 1.54 -0.40 4.79
N LEU A 49 1.96 -1.20 5.77
CA LEU A 49 3.36 -1.34 6.22
C LEU A 49 4.12 -2.49 5.53
N GLY A 50 3.45 -3.34 4.76
CA GLY A 50 4.08 -4.43 4.03
C GLY A 50 4.66 -3.97 2.69
N GLY A 51 5.95 -3.62 2.69
CA GLY A 51 6.90 -3.67 1.56
C GLY A 51 6.38 -3.40 0.14
N CYS A 52 6.79 -2.28 -0.43
CA CYS A 52 6.54 -1.81 -1.80
C CYS A 52 5.06 -1.51 -2.12
N VAL A 53 4.74 -0.21 -2.08
CA VAL A 53 3.54 0.36 -2.71
C VAL A 53 3.48 0.05 -4.21
N LEU A 54 4.64 -0.21 -4.83
CA LEU A 54 4.78 -0.53 -6.23
C LEU A 54 4.22 -1.90 -6.57
N THR A 55 3.51 -1.94 -7.70
CA THR A 55 3.09 -3.20 -8.31
C THR A 55 4.32 -4.00 -8.74
N THR A 56 4.50 -5.20 -8.20
CA THR A 56 5.62 -6.06 -8.62
C THR A 56 5.48 -6.44 -10.10
N PRO A 57 6.56 -6.50 -10.90
CA PRO A 57 6.49 -6.82 -12.32
C PRO A 57 5.79 -8.14 -12.63
N GLU A 58 6.03 -9.17 -11.81
CA GLU A 58 5.37 -10.47 -11.90
C GLU A 58 3.85 -10.38 -11.77
N ARG A 59 3.33 -9.33 -11.14
CA ARG A 59 1.88 -9.12 -10.95
C ARG A 59 1.27 -8.15 -11.95
N LEU A 60 2.03 -7.59 -12.90
CA LEU A 60 1.49 -6.68 -13.92
C LEU A 60 0.35 -7.33 -14.72
N HIS A 61 0.52 -8.59 -15.12
CA HIS A 61 -0.53 -9.35 -15.81
C HIS A 61 -1.75 -9.68 -14.93
N GLN A 62 -1.58 -9.57 -13.60
CA GLN A 62 -2.61 -9.80 -12.60
C GLN A 62 -3.29 -8.51 -12.14
N VAL A 63 -2.85 -7.34 -12.66
CA VAL A 63 -3.49 -6.06 -12.38
C VAL A 63 -4.93 -6.13 -12.90
N ARG A 64 -5.82 -6.36 -11.95
CA ARG A 64 -7.27 -6.42 -12.11
C ARG A 64 -7.86 -5.50 -11.06
N ALA A 65 -8.19 -4.29 -11.48
CA ALA A 65 -8.90 -3.35 -10.64
C ALA A 65 -10.40 -3.54 -10.84
N SER A 66 -11.17 -3.40 -9.76
CA SER A 66 -12.63 -3.38 -9.82
C SER A 66 -13.10 -2.02 -9.38
N TYR A 67 -13.63 -1.24 -10.32
CA TYR A 67 -14.14 0.09 -10.08
C TYR A 67 -15.65 0.09 -10.14
N VAL A 68 -16.30 0.81 -9.23
CA VAL A 68 -17.75 1.04 -9.31
C VAL A 68 -17.99 2.20 -10.26
N SER A 69 -18.69 1.94 -11.35
CA SER A 69 -19.10 2.94 -12.33
C SER A 69 -20.10 3.91 -11.70
N VAL A 70 -19.89 5.22 -11.90
CA VAL A 70 -20.76 6.26 -11.32
C VAL A 70 -22.11 6.28 -12.04
N GLU A 71 -22.13 5.97 -13.33
CA GLU A 71 -23.35 6.01 -14.16
C GLU A 71 -24.25 4.79 -13.94
N THR A 72 -23.65 3.61 -13.85
CA THR A 72 -24.41 2.34 -13.80
C THR A 72 -24.47 1.74 -12.40
N GLY A 73 -23.64 2.20 -11.46
CA GLY A 73 -23.50 1.60 -10.13
C GLY A 73 -22.89 0.18 -10.13
N THR A 74 -22.53 -0.34 -11.30
CA THR A 74 -22.01 -1.71 -11.44
C THR A 74 -20.50 -1.74 -11.23
N LYS A 75 -19.99 -2.88 -10.75
CA LYS A 75 -18.56 -3.13 -10.67
C LYS A 75 -18.03 -3.52 -12.05
N GLU A 76 -17.19 -2.66 -12.61
CA GLU A 76 -16.51 -2.89 -13.87
C GLU A 76 -15.10 -3.43 -13.59
N LYS A 77 -14.68 -4.38 -14.43
CA LYS A 77 -13.33 -4.95 -14.37
C LYS A 77 -12.40 -4.15 -15.28
N TRP A 78 -11.25 -3.78 -14.74
CA TRP A 78 -10.23 -3.01 -15.44
C TRP A 78 -8.91 -3.77 -15.42
N ILE A 79 -8.27 -3.87 -16.58
CA ILE A 79 -7.02 -4.60 -16.78
C ILE A 79 -5.92 -3.63 -17.21
N LEU A 80 -4.66 -4.01 -16.98
CA LEU A 80 -3.51 -3.24 -17.46
C LEU A 80 -3.60 -3.02 -18.98
N ASN A 81 -3.52 -1.76 -19.38
CA ASN A 81 -3.54 -1.33 -20.77
C ASN A 81 -2.13 -1.04 -21.26
N LYS A 82 -1.45 -0.09 -20.62
CA LYS A 82 -0.10 0.35 -20.98
C LYS A 82 0.66 0.87 -19.77
N ILE A 83 1.97 0.89 -19.90
CA ILE A 83 2.88 1.59 -18.98
C ILE A 83 3.47 2.75 -19.76
N GLU A 84 3.40 3.96 -19.23
CA GLU A 84 3.88 5.16 -19.90
C GLU A 84 4.99 5.82 -19.08
N PHE A 85 6.05 6.22 -19.76
CA PHE A 85 7.08 7.10 -19.24
C PHE A 85 6.88 8.49 -19.85
N SER A 86 6.84 9.52 -19.01
CA SER A 86 6.82 10.91 -19.43
C SER A 86 7.96 11.68 -18.77
N CYS A 87 8.69 12.48 -19.54
CA CYS A 87 9.73 13.38 -19.05
C CYS A 87 9.48 14.76 -19.62
N ASP A 88 9.38 15.77 -18.76
CA ASP A 88 9.37 17.15 -19.22
C ASP A 88 10.81 17.57 -19.48
N ASN A 89 11.17 17.69 -20.76
CA ASN A 89 12.46 18.21 -21.17
C ASN A 89 12.29 19.70 -21.46
N LEU A 90 12.91 20.56 -20.64
CA LEU A 90 12.78 22.03 -20.73
C LEU A 90 13.18 22.58 -22.11
N GLU A 91 14.04 21.87 -22.84
CA GLU A 91 14.57 22.30 -24.13
C GLU A 91 13.79 21.77 -25.36
N GLU A 92 13.14 20.60 -25.25
CA GLU A 92 12.54 19.88 -26.39
C GLU A 92 11.02 19.62 -26.23
N GLY A 93 10.44 19.99 -25.08
CA GLY A 93 9.06 19.70 -24.74
C GLY A 93 8.88 18.38 -24.00
N ALA A 94 7.62 18.02 -23.75
CA ALA A 94 7.27 16.79 -23.04
C ALA A 94 7.54 15.55 -23.92
N TYR A 95 8.47 14.71 -23.48
CA TYR A 95 8.74 13.41 -24.09
C TYR A 95 7.86 12.35 -23.44
N THR A 96 7.11 11.59 -24.23
CA THR A 96 6.29 10.46 -23.75
C THR A 96 6.57 9.20 -24.57
N ARG A 97 6.67 8.07 -23.89
CA ARG A 97 6.83 6.75 -24.54
C ARG A 97 6.14 5.65 -23.75
N ASN A 98 5.74 4.60 -24.45
CA ASN A 98 5.27 3.38 -23.80
C ASN A 98 6.47 2.56 -23.32
N LEU A 99 6.44 2.12 -22.06
CA LEU A 99 7.42 1.19 -21.50
C LEU A 99 6.96 -0.25 -21.68
N LEU A 100 7.91 -1.12 -21.98
CA LEU A 100 7.69 -2.56 -21.93
C LEU A 100 7.68 -3.06 -20.47
N PRO A 101 7.02 -4.20 -20.16
CA PRO A 101 7.06 -4.80 -18.83
C PRO A 101 8.48 -5.07 -18.30
N GLU A 102 9.42 -5.41 -19.19
CA GLU A 102 10.82 -5.63 -18.85
C GLU A 102 11.49 -4.33 -18.39
N GLU A 103 11.20 -3.22 -19.07
CA GLU A 103 11.71 -1.89 -18.69
C GLU A 103 11.11 -1.41 -17.36
N TYR A 104 9.83 -1.71 -17.13
CA TYR A 104 9.22 -1.48 -15.81
C TYR A 104 9.89 -2.32 -14.72
N SER A 105 10.31 -3.54 -15.03
CA SER A 105 11.03 -4.39 -14.08
C SER A 105 12.35 -3.75 -13.65
N GLU A 106 13.07 -3.14 -14.58
CA GLU A 106 14.28 -2.38 -14.26
C GLU A 106 13.97 -1.18 -13.34
N LEU A 107 12.89 -0.44 -13.61
CA LEU A 107 12.46 0.65 -12.74
C LEU A 107 12.13 0.14 -11.35
N PHE A 108 11.35 -0.94 -11.24
CA PHE A 108 10.97 -1.55 -9.97
C PHE A 108 12.20 -1.93 -9.15
N LEU A 109 13.22 -2.53 -9.77
CA LEU A 109 14.48 -2.88 -9.10
C LEU A 109 15.22 -1.65 -8.56
N LEU A 110 15.15 -0.50 -9.24
CA LEU A 110 15.79 0.74 -8.78
C LEU A 110 15.11 1.33 -7.54
N VAL A 111 13.79 1.19 -7.41
CA VAL A 111 13.03 1.87 -6.34
C VAL A 111 12.59 0.95 -5.20
N LYS A 112 12.58 -0.38 -5.39
CA LYS A 112 12.03 -1.34 -4.41
C LYS A 112 12.77 -1.38 -3.09
N GLU A 113 14.06 -1.03 -3.08
CA GLU A 113 14.94 -1.16 -1.90
C GLU A 113 14.81 0.06 -0.96
N GLU A 114 14.11 1.10 -1.43
CA GLU A 114 13.96 2.35 -0.69
C GLU A 114 12.84 2.26 0.35
N ASN A 115 13.12 2.79 1.53
CA ASN A 115 12.12 2.88 2.58
C ASN A 115 11.28 4.15 2.40
N PRO A 116 9.96 4.08 2.63
CA PRO A 116 9.13 5.27 2.60
C PRO A 116 9.56 6.25 3.70
N LEU A 117 9.49 7.54 3.40
CA LEU A 117 9.65 8.60 4.39
C LEU A 117 8.55 8.47 5.45
N SER A 118 8.89 8.81 6.70
CA SER A 118 7.90 8.75 7.78
C SER A 118 6.78 9.76 7.55
N ASP A 119 5.58 9.45 8.05
CA ASP A 119 4.38 10.28 7.87
C ASP A 119 4.58 11.74 8.28
N ARG A 120 5.44 12.01 9.27
CA ARG A 120 5.75 13.38 9.70
C ARG A 120 6.42 14.18 8.59
N PHE A 121 7.42 13.60 7.92
CA PHE A 121 8.12 14.25 6.82
C PHE A 121 7.24 14.31 5.57
N ALA A 122 6.49 13.24 5.29
CA ALA A 122 5.55 13.19 4.16
C ALA A 122 4.47 14.28 4.23
N ASN A 123 3.92 14.54 5.42
CA ASN A 123 2.86 15.54 5.61
C ASN A 123 3.35 16.99 5.55
N THR A 124 4.63 17.24 5.76
CA THR A 124 5.24 18.58 5.64
C THR A 124 5.76 18.86 4.23
N MET A 125 5.73 17.86 3.35
CA MET A 125 6.32 17.93 2.03
C MET A 125 5.35 18.61 1.06
N VAL A 126 5.78 19.73 0.47
CA VAL A 126 5.03 20.40 -0.60
C VAL A 126 5.62 19.93 -1.92
N TRP A 127 4.81 19.25 -2.74
CA TRP A 127 5.23 18.78 -4.05
C TRP A 127 4.79 19.76 -5.13
N GLU A 128 5.72 20.58 -5.61
CA GLU A 128 5.42 21.67 -6.53
C GLU A 128 5.55 21.26 -8.00
N GLU A 129 6.59 20.49 -8.33
CA GLU A 129 6.93 20.15 -9.72
C GLU A 129 7.30 18.67 -9.89
N THR A 130 7.11 18.15 -11.12
CA THR A 130 7.46 16.77 -11.49
C THR A 130 8.33 16.82 -12.73
N ALA A 131 9.53 16.24 -12.67
CA ALA A 131 10.44 16.19 -13.81
C ALA A 131 10.19 14.96 -14.70
N VAL A 132 9.88 13.82 -14.07
CA VAL A 132 9.62 12.54 -14.74
C VAL A 132 8.45 11.86 -14.04
N SER A 133 7.57 11.23 -14.83
CA SER A 133 6.47 10.41 -14.34
C SER A 133 6.46 9.06 -15.04
N VAL A 134 6.16 8.00 -14.29
CA VAL A 134 5.86 6.68 -14.82
C VAL A 134 4.46 6.28 -14.39
N ARG A 135 3.59 5.99 -15.34
CA ARG A 135 2.15 5.74 -15.12
C ARG A 135 1.75 4.37 -15.63
N LEU A 136 1.08 3.61 -14.79
CA LEU A 136 0.42 2.37 -15.16
C LEU A 136 -1.03 2.71 -15.47
N TYR A 137 -1.44 2.49 -16.71
CA TYR A 137 -2.80 2.71 -17.16
C TYR A 137 -3.58 1.41 -17.19
N VAL A 138 -4.84 1.48 -16.77
CA VAL A 138 -5.81 0.39 -16.89
C VAL A 138 -6.97 0.82 -17.78
N SER A 139 -7.57 -0.12 -18.50
CA SER A 139 -8.79 0.10 -19.28
C SER A 139 -9.86 -0.93 -18.91
N SER A 140 -11.13 -0.56 -19.08
CA SER A 140 -12.24 -1.49 -18.86
C SER A 140 -12.12 -2.70 -19.79
N SER A 141 -12.28 -3.90 -19.26
CA SER A 141 -12.36 -5.12 -20.08
C SER A 141 -13.69 -5.23 -20.82
N ASP A 142 -14.72 -4.56 -20.31
CA ASP A 142 -16.10 -4.75 -20.72
C ASP A 142 -16.59 -3.61 -21.64
N GLN A 143 -15.88 -2.47 -21.65
CA GLN A 143 -16.22 -1.29 -22.46
C GLN A 143 -14.96 -0.74 -23.15
N VAL A 144 -14.87 -0.96 -24.46
CA VAL A 144 -13.70 -0.62 -25.29
C VAL A 144 -13.52 0.91 -25.46
N ASP A 145 -14.61 1.68 -25.36
CA ASP A 145 -14.59 3.13 -25.63
C ASP A 145 -14.22 4.01 -24.42
N LYS A 146 -13.94 3.41 -23.26
CA LYS A 146 -13.56 4.17 -22.07
C LYS A 146 -12.09 4.57 -22.11
N SER A 147 -11.82 5.84 -21.79
CA SER A 147 -10.46 6.35 -21.68
C SER A 147 -9.68 5.58 -20.61
N PRO A 148 -8.39 5.24 -20.86
CA PRO A 148 -7.56 4.59 -19.86
C PRO A 148 -7.40 5.45 -18.61
N LEU A 149 -7.42 4.81 -17.45
CA LEU A 149 -7.25 5.45 -16.15
C LEU A 149 -5.88 5.13 -15.56
N VAL A 150 -5.30 6.07 -14.83
CA VAL A 150 -4.05 5.85 -14.11
C VAL A 150 -4.33 4.99 -12.87
N TYR A 151 -3.87 3.74 -12.89
CA TYR A 151 -3.94 2.83 -11.76
C TYR A 151 -2.92 3.18 -10.68
N GLN A 152 -1.68 3.44 -11.10
CA GLN A 152 -0.56 3.78 -10.24
C GLN A 152 0.38 4.73 -10.98
N GLN A 153 0.98 5.67 -10.25
CA GLN A 153 1.87 6.68 -10.77
C GLN A 153 3.10 6.80 -9.88
N ILE A 154 4.25 7.00 -10.50
CA ILE A 154 5.53 7.24 -9.85
C ILE A 154 6.04 8.58 -10.37
N ASP A 155 6.18 9.58 -9.51
CA ASP A 155 6.67 10.90 -9.87
C ASP A 155 8.04 11.14 -9.27
N PHE A 156 8.95 11.72 -10.06
CA PHE A 156 10.29 12.10 -9.64
C PHE A 156 10.40 13.62 -9.60
N SER A 157 10.90 14.15 -8.48
CA SER A 157 11.11 15.57 -8.25
C SER A 157 12.27 16.09 -9.09
N PRO A 158 12.24 17.36 -9.54
CA PRO A 158 13.36 18.00 -10.22
C PRO A 158 14.64 18.08 -9.36
N ASP A 159 14.54 18.02 -8.03
CA ASP A 159 15.71 17.96 -7.14
C ASP A 159 16.60 16.71 -7.35
N GLY A 160 16.04 15.68 -8.00
CA GLY A 160 16.70 14.45 -8.32
C GLY A 160 16.96 13.49 -7.16
N ALA A 161 16.48 13.79 -5.96
CA ALA A 161 16.61 12.97 -4.76
C ALA A 161 15.26 12.43 -4.24
N LEU A 162 14.15 13.07 -4.61
CA LEU A 162 12.83 12.72 -4.08
C LEU A 162 11.96 12.08 -5.17
N PHE A 163 11.21 11.06 -4.77
CA PHE A 163 10.17 10.48 -5.61
C PHE A 163 8.96 10.09 -4.77
N ARG A 164 7.80 10.00 -5.40
CA ARG A 164 6.56 9.58 -4.76
C ARG A 164 5.84 8.54 -5.60
N VAL A 165 5.18 7.62 -4.93
CA VAL A 165 4.38 6.56 -5.56
C VAL A 165 2.94 6.70 -5.11
N SER A 166 2.00 6.71 -6.04
CA SER A 166 0.59 6.66 -5.69
C SER A 166 0.17 5.25 -5.30
N LEU A 167 -0.64 5.16 -4.25
CA LEU A 167 -1.36 3.95 -3.91
C LEU A 167 -2.37 3.64 -5.01
N PRO A 168 -2.51 2.35 -5.40
CA PRO A 168 -3.53 1.94 -6.34
C PRO A 168 -4.91 2.49 -5.99
N LEU A 169 -5.54 3.17 -6.95
CA LEU A 169 -6.87 3.74 -6.75
C LEU A 169 -7.88 2.61 -6.51
N THR A 170 -8.68 2.73 -5.46
CA THR A 170 -9.75 1.78 -5.10
C THR A 170 -11.14 2.23 -5.57
N SER A 171 -11.26 3.47 -6.07
CA SER A 171 -12.50 4.07 -6.57
C SER A 171 -12.19 5.12 -7.63
N LEU A 172 -13.09 5.31 -8.61
CA LEU A 172 -12.96 6.31 -9.68
C LEU A 172 -12.93 7.76 -9.15
N GLN A 173 -13.50 8.00 -7.96
CA GLN A 173 -13.56 9.33 -7.35
C GLN A 173 -12.50 9.55 -6.25
N ALA A 174 -11.72 8.52 -5.92
CA ALA A 174 -10.71 8.65 -4.88
C ALA A 174 -9.56 9.55 -5.36
N ARG A 175 -9.13 10.48 -4.50
CA ARG A 175 -7.88 11.20 -4.74
C ARG A 175 -6.71 10.23 -4.55
N PRO A 176 -5.66 10.31 -5.39
CA PRO A 176 -4.48 9.47 -5.21
C PRO A 176 -3.85 9.79 -3.85
N LYS A 177 -3.60 8.74 -3.06
CA LYS A 177 -2.79 8.84 -1.85
C LYS A 177 -1.35 8.59 -2.23
N TRP A 178 -0.45 9.46 -1.79
CA TRP A 178 0.96 9.42 -2.16
C TRP A 178 1.81 8.90 -1.00
N VAL A 179 2.82 8.12 -1.35
CA VAL A 179 3.88 7.69 -0.43
C VAL A 179 5.19 8.26 -0.98
N TYR A 180 5.93 8.95 -0.13
CA TYR A 180 7.15 9.67 -0.51
C TYR A 180 8.39 8.90 -0.11
N TYR A 181 9.45 9.05 -0.90
CA TYR A 181 10.72 8.34 -0.76
C TYR A 181 11.86 9.31 -1.03
N HIS A 182 13.03 9.03 -0.45
CA HIS A 182 14.25 9.80 -0.65
C HIS A 182 15.38 8.88 -1.08
N CYS A 183 15.81 9.03 -2.34
CA CYS A 183 16.90 8.30 -2.97
C CYS A 183 17.75 9.27 -3.80
N PRO A 184 18.88 9.78 -3.26
CA PRO A 184 19.73 10.73 -3.95
C PRO A 184 20.19 10.24 -5.33
N GLY A 185 19.97 11.04 -6.37
CA GLY A 185 20.41 10.74 -7.73
C GLY A 185 19.47 9.82 -8.53
N ILE A 186 18.32 9.43 -7.97
CA ILE A 186 17.36 8.54 -8.63
C ILE A 186 16.90 9.09 -9.98
N LEU A 187 16.65 10.40 -10.09
CA LEU A 187 16.19 11.01 -11.35
C LEU A 187 17.23 10.84 -12.46
N LYS A 188 18.52 10.96 -12.13
CA LYS A 188 19.61 10.78 -13.10
C LYS A 188 19.67 9.33 -13.59
N LEU A 189 19.48 8.36 -12.68
CA LEU A 189 19.44 6.94 -13.01
C LEU A 189 18.26 6.63 -13.94
N VAL A 190 17.07 7.13 -13.59
CA VAL A 190 15.84 6.97 -14.37
C VAL A 190 15.96 7.62 -15.74
N LYS A 191 16.38 8.89 -15.83
CA LYS A 191 16.59 9.58 -17.13
C LYS A 191 17.61 8.85 -17.99
N LYS A 192 18.76 8.45 -17.43
CA LYS A 192 19.78 7.70 -18.17
C LYS A 192 19.24 6.38 -18.74
N LYS A 193 18.35 5.72 -18.01
CA LYS A 193 17.76 4.44 -18.43
C LYS A 193 16.68 4.59 -19.49
N PHE A 194 15.81 5.59 -19.36
CA PHE A 194 14.55 5.63 -20.10
C PHE A 194 14.38 6.84 -21.04
N ALA A 195 15.20 7.90 -20.92
CA ALA A 195 15.07 9.10 -21.76
C ALA A 195 15.92 9.08 -23.05
N PHE A 196 16.94 8.22 -23.14
CA PHE A 196 17.94 8.25 -24.24
C PHE A 196 18.06 6.92 -25.00
N ARG A 197 16.94 6.23 -25.25
CA ARG A 197 16.89 5.02 -26.10
C ARG A 197 15.87 5.17 -27.20
#